data_AF-A0A7X0AHX4-F1
#
_entry.id   AF-A0A7X0AHX4-F1
#
_cell.length_a   1.000
_cell.length_b   1.000
_cell.length_c   1.000
_cell.angle_alpha   90.00
_cell.angle_beta   90.00
_cell.angle_gamma   90.00
#
_symmetry.space_group_name_H-M   'P 1'
#
loop_
_entity.id
_entity.type
_entity.pdbx_description
1 polymer ?
#
loop_
_entity_poly.entity_id
_entity_poly.type
_entity_poly.pdbx_seq_one_letter_code
_entity_poly.pdbx_strand_id
1 'polypeptide(L)'
;MAQAPQGLDMAARSRARRRALQALYAWQLSGSHMNAVIDQFRHEQDMEIADLEYFEDLLHGVEKNVDALDEALRPHIDREVAQIDPIERAALRLATYELKFRPDVPYRVVINEAIEVTKRFGADHGHSYVNGVLDKLAAELRSVEKRG
;
A
#
# COMPACT_ATOMS: atom_id res chain seq x y z
N MET A 1 -6.51 5.13 -28.85
CA MET A 1 -7.06 4.19 -27.85
C MET A 1 -5.88 3.43 -27.27
N ALA A 2 -5.43 3.79 -26.08
CA ALA A 2 -4.32 3.10 -25.43
C ALA A 2 -4.78 1.68 -25.07
N GLN A 3 -4.18 0.68 -25.71
CA GLN A 3 -4.42 -0.73 -25.41
C GLN A 3 -3.83 -1.00 -24.03
N ALA A 4 -4.66 -1.49 -23.10
CA ALA A 4 -4.21 -1.92 -21.78
C ALA A 4 -3.19 -3.07 -21.95
N PRO A 5 -2.07 -3.07 -21.20
CA PRO A 5 -1.07 -4.11 -21.32
C PRO A 5 -1.68 -5.46 -20.90
N GLN A 6 -1.26 -6.51 -21.60
CA GLN A 6 -1.74 -7.89 -21.46
C GLN A 6 -1.74 -8.36 -20.00
N GLY A 7 -2.92 -8.83 -19.53
CA GLY A 7 -3.06 -9.87 -18.50
C GLY A 7 -2.56 -9.57 -17.08
N LEU A 8 -2.82 -8.39 -16.51
CA LEU A 8 -2.65 -8.19 -15.07
C LEU A 8 -3.77 -8.91 -14.31
N ASP A 9 -3.47 -9.98 -13.57
CA ASP A 9 -4.44 -10.60 -12.66
C ASP A 9 -4.69 -9.68 -11.47
N MET A 10 -5.70 -8.83 -11.62
CA MET A 10 -6.14 -7.87 -10.60
C MET A 10 -6.55 -8.56 -9.30
N ALA A 11 -7.11 -9.77 -9.38
CA ALA A 11 -7.49 -10.52 -8.20
C ALA A 11 -6.25 -11.04 -7.46
N ALA A 12 -5.24 -11.52 -8.18
CA ALA A 12 -3.96 -11.90 -7.59
C ALA A 12 -3.26 -10.72 -6.92
N ARG A 13 -3.20 -9.56 -7.60
CA ARG A 13 -2.61 -8.33 -7.03
C ARG A 13 -3.37 -7.79 -5.83
N SER A 14 -4.71 -7.88 -5.81
CA SER A 14 -5.51 -7.52 -4.62
C SER A 14 -5.21 -8.45 -3.44
N ARG A 15 -5.10 -9.77 -3.68
CA ARG A 15 -4.67 -10.73 -2.64
C ARG A 15 -3.26 -10.41 -2.13
N ALA A 16 -2.32 -10.12 -3.03
CA ALA A 16 -0.95 -9.73 -2.68
C ALA A 16 -0.92 -8.44 -1.85
N ARG A 17 -1.64 -7.37 -2.21
CA ARG A 17 -1.74 -6.13 -1.41
C ARG A 17 -2.26 -6.38 0.00
N ARG A 18 -3.32 -7.19 0.11
CA ARG A 18 -3.91 -7.52 1.40
C ARG A 18 -2.89 -8.18 2.32
N ARG A 19 -2.10 -9.11 1.78
CA ARG A 19 -1.02 -9.77 2.52
C ARG A 19 0.12 -8.79 2.81
N ALA A 20 0.49 -7.95 1.85
CA ALA A 20 1.54 -6.93 2.04
C ALA A 20 1.19 -5.99 3.19
N LEU A 21 -0.07 -5.57 3.33
CA LEU A 21 -0.50 -4.77 4.48
C LEU A 21 -0.31 -5.51 5.81
N GLN A 22 -0.70 -6.78 5.90
CA GLN A 22 -0.52 -7.58 7.12
C GLN A 22 0.97 -7.73 7.47
N ALA A 23 1.82 -7.97 6.47
CA ALA A 23 3.26 -8.06 6.65
C ALA A 23 3.86 -6.72 7.08
N LEU A 24 3.46 -5.60 6.47
CA LEU A 24 3.89 -4.26 6.89
C LEU A 24 3.46 -3.95 8.31
N TYR A 25 2.24 -4.33 8.71
CA TYR A 25 1.78 -4.19 10.09
C TYR A 25 2.68 -4.98 11.06
N ALA A 26 2.95 -6.26 10.76
CA ALA A 26 3.82 -7.10 11.57
C ALA A 26 5.26 -6.55 11.65
N TRP A 27 5.81 -6.07 10.53
CA TRP A 27 7.12 -5.43 10.45
C TRP A 27 7.20 -4.19 11.34
N GLN A 28 6.19 -3.31 11.25
CA GLN A 28 6.15 -2.07 12.04
C GLN A 28 6.02 -2.30 13.55
N LEU A 29 5.39 -3.40 13.98
CA LEU A 29 5.24 -3.72 15.40
C LEU A 29 6.42 -4.51 15.98
N SER A 30 6.99 -5.41 15.17
CA SER A 30 8.08 -6.29 15.63
C SER A 30 9.44 -5.62 15.57
N GLY A 31 9.63 -4.61 14.71
CA GLY A 31 10.95 -4.04 14.42
C GLY A 31 11.92 -5.05 13.78
N SER A 32 11.40 -6.17 13.27
CA SER A 32 12.21 -7.22 12.62
C SER A 32 12.71 -6.78 11.25
N HIS A 33 13.69 -7.48 10.70
CA HIS A 33 14.10 -7.31 9.31
C HIS A 33 12.98 -7.75 8.36
N MET A 34 12.75 -6.99 7.27
CA MET A 34 11.66 -7.29 6.33
C MET A 34 11.76 -8.71 5.74
N ASN A 35 12.97 -9.19 5.44
CA ASN A 35 13.20 -10.55 4.97
C ASN A 35 12.63 -11.63 5.91
N ALA A 36 12.79 -11.44 7.23
CA ALA A 36 12.24 -12.39 8.20
C ALA A 36 10.71 -12.39 8.20
N VAL A 37 10.09 -11.22 8.00
CA VAL A 37 8.64 -11.09 7.87
C VAL A 37 8.16 -11.75 6.56
N ILE A 38 8.85 -11.51 5.44
CA ILE A 38 8.54 -12.15 4.16
C ILE A 38 8.61 -13.68 4.29
N ASP A 39 9.67 -14.19 4.91
CA ASP A 39 9.85 -15.63 5.10
C ASP A 39 8.74 -16.21 6.00
N GLN A 40 8.37 -15.54 7.08
CA GLN A 40 7.24 -15.98 7.92
C GLN A 40 5.96 -16.13 7.08
N PHE A 41 5.64 -15.12 6.27
CA PHE A 41 4.46 -15.11 5.43
C PHE A 41 4.55 -16.19 4.33
N ARG A 42 5.72 -16.43 3.71
CA ARG A 42 5.91 -17.51 2.72
C ARG A 42 5.63 -18.92 3.29
N HIS A 43 5.93 -19.16 4.57
CA HIS A 43 5.82 -20.48 5.19
C HIS A 43 4.46 -20.77 5.83
N GLU A 44 3.57 -19.79 5.92
CA GLU A 44 2.20 -20.00 6.39
C GLU A 44 1.43 -20.85 5.36
N GLN A 45 1.20 -22.13 5.66
CA GLN A 45 0.76 -23.18 4.70
C GLN A 45 -0.59 -22.93 3.99
N ASP A 46 -1.40 -21.97 4.48
CA ASP A 46 -2.67 -21.57 3.86
C ASP A 46 -2.55 -20.36 2.91
N MET A 47 -1.33 -19.90 2.62
CA MET A 47 -1.10 -18.67 1.87
C MET A 47 -0.91 -18.89 0.38
N GLU A 48 -2.02 -18.86 -0.37
CA GLU A 48 -1.96 -18.51 -1.79
C GLU A 48 -1.64 -17.02 -1.95
N ILE A 49 -0.37 -16.62 -1.72
CA ILE A 49 0.11 -15.36 -2.27
C ILE A 49 0.10 -15.52 -3.78
N ALA A 50 -0.98 -15.08 -4.40
CA ALA A 50 -1.24 -15.33 -5.80
C ALA A 50 -0.28 -14.59 -6.75
N ASP A 51 0.37 -13.54 -6.26
CA ASP A 51 1.41 -12.80 -6.97
C ASP A 51 2.55 -12.50 -5.97
N LEU A 52 3.46 -13.46 -5.81
CA LEU A 52 4.55 -13.41 -4.83
C LEU A 52 5.58 -12.33 -5.18
N GLU A 53 5.88 -12.18 -6.47
CA GLU A 53 6.80 -11.14 -6.96
C GLU A 53 6.25 -9.75 -6.63
N TYR A 54 4.96 -9.52 -6.87
CA TYR A 54 4.33 -8.26 -6.51
C TYR A 54 4.31 -8.01 -5.00
N PHE A 55 4.00 -9.04 -4.21
CA PHE A 55 4.04 -8.95 -2.76
C PHE A 55 5.43 -8.54 -2.22
N GLU A 56 6.50 -9.15 -2.72
CA GLU A 56 7.87 -8.83 -2.30
C GLU A 56 8.32 -7.45 -2.76
N ASP A 57 7.98 -7.06 -3.99
CA ASP A 57 8.26 -5.70 -4.50
C ASP A 57 7.62 -4.63 -3.61
N LEU A 58 6.37 -4.83 -3.20
CA LEU A 58 5.68 -3.90 -2.29
C LEU A 58 6.40 -3.77 -0.94
N LEU A 59 6.82 -4.89 -0.35
CA LEU A 59 7.46 -4.90 0.96
C LEU A 59 8.85 -4.28 0.96
N HIS A 60 9.71 -4.71 0.04
CA HIS A 60 11.03 -4.12 -0.12
C HIS A 60 10.96 -2.67 -0.58
N GLY A 61 10.01 -2.36 -1.45
CA GLY A 61 9.73 -1.02 -1.92
C GLY A 61 9.40 -0.07 -0.78
N VAL A 62 8.53 -0.49 0.15
CA VAL A 62 8.20 0.31 1.34
C VAL A 62 9.38 0.42 2.30
N GLU A 63 10.05 -0.70 2.64
CA GLU A 63 11.21 -0.70 3.54
C GLU A 63 12.31 0.26 3.06
N LYS A 64 12.67 0.18 1.78
CA LYS A 64 13.75 0.98 1.19
C LYS A 64 13.44 2.47 1.12
N ASN A 65 12.15 2.83 1.03
CA ASN A 65 11.73 4.21 0.76
C ASN A 65 11.00 4.85 1.94
N VAL A 66 11.00 4.25 3.14
CA VAL A 66 10.14 4.68 4.25
C VAL A 66 10.20 6.18 4.52
N ASP A 67 11.40 6.77 4.56
CA ASP A 67 11.58 8.21 4.80
C ASP A 67 10.99 9.07 3.67
N ALA A 68 11.17 8.64 2.42
CA ALA A 68 10.66 9.35 1.24
C ALA A 68 9.14 9.18 1.06
N LEU A 69 8.56 8.10 1.60
CA LEU A 69 7.11 7.88 1.64
C LEU A 69 6.49 8.75 2.73
N ASP A 70 7.08 8.74 3.93
CA ASP A 70 6.62 9.54 5.06
C ASP A 70 6.69 11.04 4.76
N GLU A 71 7.79 11.51 4.16
CA GLU A 71 7.92 12.91 3.75
C GLU A 71 6.87 13.33 2.71
N ALA A 72 6.47 12.43 1.81
CA ALA A 72 5.39 12.71 0.87
C ALA A 72 4.01 12.73 1.54
N LEU A 73 3.82 12.01 2.64
CA LEU A 73 2.56 12.00 3.40
C LEU A 73 2.41 13.23 4.29
N ARG A 74 3.51 13.79 4.81
CA ARG A 74 3.51 14.91 5.77
C ARG A 74 2.59 16.09 5.43
N PRO A 75 2.53 16.59 4.17
CA PRO A 75 1.65 17.71 3.84
C PRO A 75 0.14 17.37 3.91
N HIS A 76 -0.19 16.08 3.90
CA HIS A 76 -1.56 15.59 3.71
C HIS A 76 -2.19 15.03 4.99
N ILE A 77 -1.38 14.80 6.02
CA ILE A 77 -1.78 14.25 7.33
C ILE A 77 -1.88 15.37 8.39
N ASP A 78 -2.66 15.12 9.43
CA ASP A 78 -2.97 16.06 10.53
C ASP A 78 -2.13 15.83 11.80
N ARG A 79 -1.25 14.83 11.77
CA ARG A 79 -0.42 14.38 12.89
C ARG A 79 0.86 13.75 12.35
N GLU A 80 1.84 13.50 13.21
CA GLU A 80 3.07 12.81 12.78
C GLU A 80 2.75 11.38 12.29
N VAL A 81 3.47 10.89 11.28
CA VAL A 81 3.24 9.54 10.71
C VAL A 81 3.29 8.47 11.80
N ALA A 82 4.19 8.62 12.78
CA ALA A 82 4.32 7.69 13.90
C ALA A 82 3.07 7.61 14.80
N GLN A 83 2.21 8.64 14.81
CA GLN A 83 0.98 8.75 15.62
C GLN A 83 -0.27 8.23 14.90
N ILE A 84 -0.16 7.87 13.61
CA ILE A 84 -1.23 7.25 12.85
C ILE A 84 -1.38 5.78 13.29
N ASP A 85 -2.61 5.26 13.31
CA ASP A 85 -2.88 3.86 13.64
C ASP A 85 -2.00 2.94 12.75
N PRO A 86 -1.40 1.86 13.29
CA PRO A 86 -0.47 1.05 12.52
C PRO A 86 -1.05 0.43 11.24
N ILE A 87 -2.37 0.17 11.18
CA ILE A 87 -3.03 -0.32 9.97
C ILE A 87 -3.18 0.79 8.95
N GLU A 88 -3.65 1.97 9.36
CA GLU A 88 -3.77 3.13 8.48
C GLU A 88 -2.38 3.56 7.96
N ARG A 89 -1.36 3.55 8.83
CA ARG A 89 0.02 3.84 8.46
C ARG A 89 0.57 2.84 7.45
N ALA A 90 0.30 1.54 7.64
CA ALA A 90 0.65 0.51 6.65
C ALA A 90 -0.02 0.78 5.30
N ALA A 91 -1.32 1.07 5.31
CA ALA A 91 -2.10 1.33 4.10
C ALA A 91 -1.61 2.58 3.36
N LEU A 92 -1.33 3.67 4.09
CA LEU A 92 -0.81 4.91 3.54
C LEU A 92 0.58 4.72 2.92
N ARG A 93 1.50 4.06 3.60
CA ARG A 93 2.84 3.78 3.06
C ARG A 93 2.79 2.90 1.82
N LEU A 94 2.00 1.83 1.87
CA LEU A 94 1.81 0.91 0.74
C LEU A 94 1.23 1.63 -0.48
N ALA A 95 0.15 2.37 -0.30
CA ALA A 95 -0.49 3.13 -1.36
C ALA A 95 0.42 4.23 -1.91
N THR A 96 1.17 4.93 -1.04
CA THR A 96 2.14 5.95 -1.47
C THR A 96 3.26 5.34 -2.31
N TYR A 97 3.74 4.15 -1.95
CA TYR A 97 4.72 3.43 -2.75
C TYR A 97 4.17 3.13 -4.15
N GLU A 98 2.97 2.56 -4.25
CA GLU A 98 2.35 2.29 -5.55
C GLU A 98 2.12 3.58 -6.36
N LEU A 99 1.59 4.63 -5.73
CA LEU A 99 1.39 5.92 -6.37
C LEU A 99 2.72 6.51 -6.87
N LYS A 100 3.84 6.34 -6.19
CA LYS A 100 5.14 6.86 -6.65
C LYS A 100 5.82 5.98 -7.70
N PHE A 101 5.80 4.67 -7.51
CA PHE A 101 6.74 3.76 -8.19
C PHE A 101 6.08 2.73 -9.09
N ARG A 102 4.75 2.58 -9.05
CA ARG A 102 4.00 1.60 -9.85
C ARG A 102 3.07 2.26 -10.87
N PRO A 103 3.61 2.83 -11.96
CA PRO A 103 2.77 3.46 -13.00
C PRO A 103 1.92 2.48 -13.79
N ASP A 104 2.21 1.18 -13.68
CA ASP A 104 1.39 0.09 -14.20
C ASP A 104 0.06 -0.09 -13.45
N VAL A 105 -0.10 0.52 -12.26
CA VAL A 105 -1.34 0.46 -11.46
C VAL A 105 -2.06 1.82 -11.53
N PRO A 106 -3.30 1.88 -12.05
CA PRO A 106 -4.07 3.12 -12.09
C PRO A 106 -4.30 3.69 -10.69
N TYR A 107 -4.17 5.00 -10.51
CA TYR A 107 -4.28 5.62 -9.18
C TYR A 107 -5.60 5.30 -8.45
N ARG A 108 -6.72 5.22 -9.19
CA ARG A 108 -8.04 4.88 -8.62
C ARG A 108 -8.06 3.49 -8.00
N VAL A 109 -7.35 2.53 -8.60
CA VAL A 109 -7.22 1.17 -8.07
C VAL A 109 -6.43 1.20 -6.77
N VAL A 110 -5.30 1.92 -6.74
CA VAL A 110 -4.47 2.05 -5.53
C VAL A 110 -5.29 2.61 -4.36
N ILE A 111 -6.02 3.70 -4.59
CA ILE A 111 -6.87 4.33 -3.56
C ILE A 111 -7.97 3.36 -3.09
N ASN A 112 -8.70 2.74 -4.03
CA ASN A 112 -9.77 1.82 -3.68
C ASN A 112 -9.27 0.62 -2.86
N GLU A 113 -8.14 0.01 -3.25
CA GLU A 113 -7.57 -1.12 -2.50
C GLU A 113 -7.12 -0.68 -1.10
N ALA A 114 -6.51 0.50 -0.95
CA ALA A 114 -6.12 1.02 0.35
C ALA A 114 -7.33 1.23 1.28
N ILE A 115 -8.44 1.74 0.74
CA ILE A 115 -9.70 1.93 1.47
C ILE A 115 -10.28 0.58 1.90
N GLU A 116 -10.40 -0.38 0.98
CA GLU A 116 -11.00 -1.69 1.25
C GLU A 116 -10.19 -2.48 2.28
N VAL A 117 -8.87 -2.41 2.20
CA VAL A 117 -7.98 -3.03 3.18
C VAL A 117 -8.11 -2.36 4.55
N THR A 118 -8.22 -1.03 4.59
CA THR A 118 -8.41 -0.28 5.86
C THR A 118 -9.77 -0.57 6.48
N LYS A 119 -10.85 -0.70 5.69
CA LYS A 119 -12.18 -1.12 6.20
C LYS A 119 -12.14 -2.51 6.84
N ARG A 120 -11.27 -3.40 6.34
CA ARG A 120 -11.19 -4.78 6.80
C ARG A 120 -10.40 -4.93 8.10
N PHE A 121 -9.36 -4.12 8.32
CA PHE A 121 -8.42 -4.31 9.42
C PHE A 121 -8.28 -3.12 10.36
N GLY A 122 -8.68 -1.92 9.93
CA GLY A 122 -8.52 -0.68 10.68
C GLY A 122 -9.69 -0.42 11.64
N ALA A 123 -9.58 0.69 12.38
CA ALA A 123 -10.63 1.16 13.27
C ALA A 123 -11.87 1.68 12.50
N ASP A 124 -12.99 1.78 13.21
CA ASP A 124 -14.19 2.42 12.69
C ASP A 124 -13.86 3.82 12.14
N HIS A 125 -14.26 4.08 10.90
CA HIS A 125 -14.00 5.31 10.14
C HIS A 125 -12.56 5.57 9.65
N GLY A 126 -11.57 4.71 9.96
CA GLY A 126 -10.18 4.90 9.50
C GLY A 126 -10.02 4.96 7.97
N HIS A 127 -10.88 4.25 7.25
CA HIS A 127 -10.92 4.27 5.79
C HIS A 127 -11.24 5.65 5.18
N SER A 128 -12.02 6.49 5.87
CA SER A 128 -12.34 7.86 5.41
C SER A 128 -11.12 8.76 5.53
N TYR A 129 -10.32 8.58 6.59
CA TYR A 129 -9.05 9.28 6.77
C TYR A 129 -8.06 8.90 5.65
N VAL A 130 -7.86 7.60 5.44
CA VAL A 130 -6.97 7.08 4.38
C VAL A 130 -7.40 7.60 3.00
N ASN A 131 -8.70 7.57 2.69
CA ASN A 131 -9.21 8.12 1.43
C ASN A 131 -8.85 9.61 1.26
N GLY A 132 -9.13 10.43 2.28
CA GLY A 132 -8.88 11.87 2.21
C GLY A 132 -7.41 12.24 2.04
N VAL A 133 -6.50 11.50 2.68
CA VAL A 133 -5.05 11.68 2.53
C VAL A 133 -4.60 11.29 1.13
N LEU A 134 -4.98 10.08 0.68
CA LEU A 134 -4.54 9.56 -0.61
C LEU A 134 -5.12 10.33 -1.79
N ASP A 135 -6.32 10.90 -1.67
CA ASP A 135 -6.91 11.71 -2.72
C ASP A 135 -6.08 12.97 -3.00
N LYS A 136 -5.62 13.66 -1.95
CA LYS A 136 -4.75 14.84 -2.08
C LYS A 136 -3.38 14.44 -2.64
N LEU A 137 -2.79 13.39 -2.07
CA LEU A 137 -1.48 12.88 -2.50
C LEU A 137 -1.48 12.45 -3.98
N ALA A 138 -2.52 11.75 -4.44
CA ALA A 138 -2.65 11.35 -5.83
C ALA A 138 -2.82 12.55 -6.79
N ALA A 139 -3.39 13.67 -6.33
CA ALA A 139 -3.47 14.88 -7.15
C ALA A 139 -2.10 15.50 -7.43
N GLU A 140 -1.12 15.27 -6.55
CA GLU A 140 0.27 15.69 -6.74
C GLU A 140 1.05 14.66 -7.56
N LEU A 141 1.05 13.40 -7.11
CA LEU A 141 1.88 12.33 -7.70
C LEU A 141 1.37 11.84 -9.06
N ARG A 142 0.06 11.88 -9.29
CA ARG A 142 -0.62 11.36 -10.48
C ARG A 142 -1.49 12.41 -11.16
N SER A 143 -1.04 13.67 -11.13
CA SER A 143 -1.75 14.81 -11.70
C SER A 143 -2.18 14.62 -13.16
N VAL A 144 -1.36 13.93 -13.98
CA VAL A 144 -1.67 13.60 -15.37
C VAL A 144 -2.87 12.65 -15.48
N GLU A 145 -2.93 11.62 -14.65
CA GLU A 145 -4.05 10.66 -14.63
C GLU A 145 -5.32 11.22 -14.02
N LYS A 146 -5.23 12.17 -13.08
CA LYS A 146 -6.40 12.81 -12.45
C LYS A 146 -7.07 13.86 -13.35
N ARG A 147 -6.32 14.47 -14.27
CA ARG A 147 -6.81 15.51 -15.19
C ARG A 147 -7.36 14.97 -16.51
N GLY A 148 -7.01 13.73 -16.87
CA GLY A 148 -7.54 13.00 -18.03
C GLY A 148 -8.81 12.24 -17.71
#